data_AF-A0A954QYM6-F1
#
_entry.id   AF-A0A954QYM6-F1
#
_cell.length_a   1.000
_cell.length_b   1.000
_cell.length_c   1.000
_cell.angle_alpha   90.00
_cell.angle_beta   90.00
_cell.angle_gamma   90.00
#
_symmetry.space_group_name_H-M   'P 1'
#
loop_
_entity.id
_entity.type
_entity.pdbx_description
1 polymer ?
#
loop_
_entity_poly.entity_id
_entity_poly.type
_entity_poly.pdbx_seq_one_letter_code
_entity_poly.pdbx_strand_id
1 'polypeptide(L)'
;MIRNRCFCGRRPVKLTAYPAALGLSTAAGSKSTRFARFAAMAIAVGVLFGTSVSGVANAAPRGAAPVEPSDYGFPQISRINQEIRQQWQEYEITPSPQAADGEWCRRVYLDIIGRIPSVEELDAFLTSQDPDRKAKLVSSLLYDDKYIEEYARNWT
;
A
#
# COMPACT_ATOMS: atom_id res chain seq x y z
N MET A 1 8.71 -46.71 -28.79
CA MET A 1 7.51 -46.91 -27.96
C MET A 1 7.82 -46.36 -26.57
N ILE A 2 7.35 -45.15 -26.25
CA ILE A 2 7.01 -44.59 -24.92
C ILE A 2 6.42 -43.20 -25.23
N ARG A 3 5.10 -43.12 -25.19
CA ARG A 3 4.30 -41.88 -25.28
C ARG A 3 4.20 -41.33 -23.86
N ASN A 4 4.91 -40.24 -23.55
CA ASN A 4 4.71 -39.51 -22.31
C ASN A 4 3.83 -38.28 -22.54
N ARG A 5 2.80 -38.23 -21.71
CA ARG A 5 1.53 -37.54 -21.90
C ARG A 5 1.64 -36.05 -21.59
N CYS A 6 0.79 -35.33 -22.29
CA CYS A 6 0.48 -33.92 -22.15
C CYS A 6 0.30 -33.49 -20.70
N PHE A 7 1.02 -32.45 -20.28
CA PHE A 7 0.67 -31.63 -19.12
C PHE A 7 -0.11 -30.40 -19.62
N CYS A 8 -1.31 -30.65 -20.17
CA CYS A 8 -2.30 -29.60 -20.39
C CYS A 8 -3.02 -29.34 -19.06
N GLY A 9 -2.42 -28.47 -18.24
CA GLY A 9 -3.02 -27.93 -17.01
C GLY A 9 -3.49 -26.48 -17.17
N ARG A 10 -3.99 -26.09 -18.35
CA ARG A 10 -4.73 -24.83 -18.50
C ARG A 10 -6.10 -25.01 -17.86
N ARG A 11 -6.31 -24.40 -16.69
CA ARG A 11 -7.68 -24.18 -16.19
C ARG A 11 -8.42 -23.33 -17.23
N PRO A 12 -9.66 -23.67 -17.61
CA PRO A 12 -10.42 -22.85 -18.53
C PRO A 12 -10.83 -21.56 -17.80
N VAL A 13 -10.23 -20.44 -18.21
CA VAL A 13 -10.75 -19.11 -17.93
C VAL A 13 -12.10 -19.05 -18.64
N LYS A 14 -13.20 -19.05 -17.88
CA LYS A 14 -14.54 -18.83 -18.43
C LYS A 14 -14.59 -17.39 -18.92
N LEU A 15 -14.34 -17.18 -20.20
CA LEU A 15 -14.75 -15.99 -20.94
C LEU A 15 -16.27 -16.02 -21.05
N THR A 16 -16.97 -15.59 -19.99
CA THR A 16 -18.36 -15.18 -20.13
C THR A 16 -18.35 -13.81 -20.80
N ALA A 17 -18.82 -13.80 -22.05
CA ALA A 17 -19.12 -12.59 -22.80
C ALA A 17 -19.96 -11.63 -21.96
N TYR A 18 -19.44 -10.43 -21.71
CA TYR A 18 -20.26 -9.33 -21.21
C TYR A 18 -20.78 -8.53 -22.41
N PRO A 19 -22.11 -8.38 -22.55
CA PRO A 19 -22.68 -7.57 -23.61
C PRO A 19 -22.47 -6.09 -23.31
N ALA A 20 -22.04 -5.36 -24.33
CA ALA A 20 -22.15 -3.92 -24.39
C ALA A 20 -23.62 -3.52 -24.27
N ALA A 21 -23.96 -2.73 -23.24
CA ALA A 21 -25.24 -2.04 -23.15
C ALA A 21 -24.98 -0.57 -22.80
N LEU A 22 -25.04 0.25 -23.85
CA LEU A 22 -25.35 1.67 -23.79
C LEU A 22 -26.64 1.89 -22.99
N GLY A 23 -26.62 2.89 -22.11
CA GLY A 23 -27.80 3.32 -21.38
C GLY A 23 -27.58 4.69 -20.74
N LEU A 24 -27.73 5.75 -21.53
CA LEU A 24 -28.09 7.08 -21.04
C LEU A 24 -29.41 6.96 -20.26
N SER A 25 -29.49 7.52 -19.05
CA SER A 25 -30.71 8.19 -18.59
C SER A 25 -30.46 9.11 -17.39
N THR A 26 -31.25 10.17 -17.38
CA THR A 26 -31.23 11.42 -16.63
C THR A 26 -32.17 11.41 -15.42
N ALA A 27 -31.86 12.15 -14.36
CA ALA A 27 -32.81 12.88 -13.47
C ALA A 27 -31.99 13.57 -12.36
N ALA A 28 -31.98 14.89 -12.12
CA ALA A 28 -33.02 15.91 -11.94
C ALA A 28 -33.77 15.84 -10.58
N GLY A 29 -33.53 16.86 -9.74
CA GLY A 29 -34.37 17.29 -8.60
C GLY A 29 -34.07 16.61 -7.26
N SER A 30 -34.20 17.23 -6.08
CA SER A 30 -34.66 18.55 -5.65
C SER A 30 -34.24 18.75 -4.18
N LYS A 31 -33.84 19.97 -3.80
CA LYS A 31 -33.43 20.33 -2.43
C LYS A 31 -34.66 20.40 -1.52
N SER A 32 -34.65 19.72 -0.37
CA SER A 32 -35.67 19.87 0.68
C SER A 32 -35.06 20.21 2.03
N THR A 33 -35.04 21.52 2.30
CA THR A 33 -34.75 22.19 3.57
C THR A 33 -35.92 22.05 4.55
N ARG A 34 -35.92 21.07 5.47
CA ARG A 34 -36.90 21.02 6.60
C ARG A 34 -36.43 20.28 7.87
N PHE A 35 -35.19 20.46 8.35
CA PHE A 35 -34.76 19.85 9.63
C PHE A 35 -34.21 20.84 10.69
N ALA A 36 -34.32 22.15 10.47
CA ALA A 36 -33.77 23.18 11.37
C ALA A 36 -34.73 23.65 12.49
N ARG A 37 -35.47 22.75 13.13
CA ARG A 37 -36.37 23.13 14.26
C ARG A 37 -36.30 22.27 15.53
N PHE A 38 -35.43 21.26 15.61
CA PHE A 38 -35.32 20.41 16.81
C PHE A 38 -34.01 20.58 17.60
N ALA A 39 -33.16 21.54 17.23
CA ALA A 39 -31.84 21.74 17.83
C ALA A 39 -31.81 22.46 19.21
N ALA A 40 -32.96 22.77 19.82
CA ALA A 40 -33.01 23.61 21.03
C ALA A 40 -33.41 22.90 22.33
N MET A 41 -33.55 21.56 22.36
CA MET A 41 -34.00 20.83 23.55
C MET A 41 -33.14 19.59 23.84
N ALA A 42 -31.81 19.72 23.77
CA ALA A 42 -30.88 18.66 24.17
C ALA A 42 -29.65 19.19 24.94
N ILE A 43 -29.68 20.45 25.40
CA ILE A 43 -28.52 21.09 26.07
C ILE A 43 -28.61 20.98 27.61
N ALA A 44 -29.75 20.59 28.19
CA ALA A 44 -29.95 20.61 29.65
C ALA A 44 -29.67 19.30 30.41
N VAL A 45 -29.30 18.18 29.73
CA VAL A 45 -29.14 16.86 30.40
C VAL A 45 -27.68 16.35 30.39
N GLY A 46 -26.79 16.97 29.61
CA GLY A 46 -25.40 16.50 29.42
C GLY A 46 -24.36 16.99 30.44
N VAL A 47 -24.75 17.57 31.58
CA VAL A 47 -23.82 18.20 32.55
C VAL A 47 -23.46 17.29 33.74
N LEU A 48 -24.03 16.08 33.84
CA LEU A 48 -23.83 15.18 35.00
C LEU A 48 -23.05 13.88 34.71
N PHE A 49 -22.50 13.67 33.50
CA PHE A 49 -21.69 12.50 33.19
C PHE A 49 -20.28 12.88 32.70
N GLY A 50 -19.32 12.78 33.63
CA GLY A 50 -17.91 12.44 33.42
C GLY A 50 -17.19 13.05 32.22
N THR A 51 -16.40 14.10 32.48
CA THR A 51 -15.40 14.59 31.52
C THR A 51 -14.23 13.60 31.41
N SER A 52 -14.40 12.66 30.47
CA SER A 52 -13.43 12.05 29.54
C SER A 52 -11.93 12.13 29.87
N VAL A 53 -11.33 10.93 30.02
CA VAL A 53 -9.91 10.66 29.81
C VAL A 53 -9.50 11.19 28.43
N SER A 54 -8.55 12.12 28.41
CA SER A 54 -7.88 12.54 27.17
C SER A 54 -6.90 11.43 26.77
N GLY A 55 -7.34 10.54 25.89
CA GLY A 55 -6.45 9.65 25.16
C GLY A 55 -5.64 10.47 24.16
N VAL A 56 -4.38 10.77 24.49
CA VAL A 56 -3.44 11.37 23.54
C VAL A 56 -2.99 10.27 22.59
N ALA A 57 -3.85 9.91 21.63
CA ALA A 57 -3.44 9.15 20.47
C ALA A 57 -2.58 10.09 19.61
N ASN A 58 -1.26 10.03 19.78
CA ASN A 58 -0.33 10.55 18.78
C ASN A 58 -0.48 9.70 17.51
N ALA A 59 -1.48 10.07 16.71
CA ALA A 59 -1.60 9.59 15.34
C ALA A 59 -0.47 10.26 14.54
N ALA A 60 0.63 9.52 14.35
CA ALA A 60 1.61 9.84 13.32
C ALA A 60 0.86 10.14 12.00
N PRO A 61 1.30 11.13 11.20
CA PRO A 61 0.59 11.51 9.99
C PRO A 61 0.61 10.34 9.00
N ARG A 62 -0.45 9.53 9.01
CA ARG A 62 -0.77 8.53 7.99
C ARG A 62 -1.27 9.25 6.76
N GLY A 63 -0.36 9.86 6.03
CA GLY A 63 -0.68 10.75 4.92
C GLY A 63 0.42 10.82 3.88
N ALA A 64 1.10 9.71 3.61
CA ALA A 64 1.74 9.58 2.31
C ALA A 64 0.62 9.28 1.30
N ALA A 65 0.45 10.17 0.32
CA ALA A 65 -0.45 9.94 -0.80
C ALA A 65 -0.13 8.58 -1.45
N PRO A 66 -1.11 7.88 -2.07
CA PRO A 66 -0.83 6.67 -2.82
C PRO A 66 0.19 6.98 -3.91
N VAL A 67 1.45 6.60 -3.69
CA VAL A 67 2.47 6.66 -4.74
C VAL A 67 2.16 5.48 -5.64
N GLU A 68 1.67 5.75 -6.85
CA GLU A 68 1.49 4.73 -7.86
C GLU A 68 2.86 4.06 -8.10
N PRO A 69 2.96 2.73 -7.99
CA PRO A 69 4.22 2.03 -8.16
C PRO A 69 4.78 2.31 -9.56
N SER A 70 6.07 2.63 -9.66
CA SER A 70 6.70 2.84 -10.95
C SER A 70 6.73 1.53 -11.73
N ASP A 71 6.30 1.55 -12.98
CA ASP A 71 6.39 0.38 -13.86
C ASP A 71 7.81 0.19 -14.44
N TYR A 72 8.79 1.01 -14.01
CA TYR A 72 10.20 0.99 -14.44
C TYR A 72 10.40 0.97 -15.97
N GLY A 73 9.40 1.46 -16.72
CA GLY A 73 9.40 1.42 -18.19
C GLY A 73 9.03 0.06 -18.81
N PHE A 74 8.68 -0.94 -18.00
CA PHE A 74 8.31 -2.27 -18.47
C PHE A 74 6.78 -2.47 -18.52
N PRO A 75 6.17 -2.65 -19.71
CA PRO A 75 4.72 -2.81 -19.86
C PRO A 75 4.16 -4.09 -19.21
N GLN A 76 5.02 -5.06 -18.90
CA GLN A 76 4.64 -6.28 -18.21
C GLN A 76 4.28 -6.01 -16.74
N ILE A 77 4.98 -5.06 -16.10
CA ILE A 77 4.76 -4.71 -14.69
C ILE A 77 3.39 -4.02 -14.54
N SER A 78 3.07 -3.09 -15.43
CA SER A 78 1.78 -2.40 -15.43
C SER A 78 0.61 -3.37 -15.59
N ARG A 79 0.77 -4.36 -16.49
CA ARG A 79 -0.21 -5.43 -16.66
C ARG A 79 -0.38 -6.27 -15.39
N ILE A 80 0.71 -6.71 -14.76
CA ILE A 80 0.64 -7.48 -13.51
C ILE A 80 -0.06 -6.66 -12.41
N ASN A 81 0.31 -5.39 -12.25
CA ASN A 81 -0.29 -4.48 -11.29
C ASN A 81 -1.79 -4.29 -11.54
N GLN A 82 -2.22 -4.24 -12.80
CA GLN A 82 -3.64 -4.14 -13.18
C GLN A 82 -4.41 -5.39 -12.78
N GLU A 83 -3.89 -6.59 -13.07
CA GLU A 83 -4.54 -7.86 -12.70
C GLU A 83 -4.66 -8.00 -11.17
N ILE A 84 -3.61 -7.64 -10.43
CA ILE A 84 -3.65 -7.65 -8.95
C ILE A 84 -4.74 -6.71 -8.42
N ARG A 85 -4.83 -5.49 -8.97
CA ARG A 85 -5.84 -4.51 -8.58
C ARG A 85 -7.26 -4.98 -8.88
N GLN A 86 -7.49 -5.65 -10.01
CA GLN A 86 -8.79 -6.24 -10.34
C GLN A 86 -9.21 -7.28 -9.30
N GLN A 87 -8.29 -8.15 -8.90
CA GLN A 87 -8.55 -9.16 -7.87
C GLN A 87 -8.85 -8.52 -6.50
N TRP A 88 -8.12 -7.48 -6.10
CA TRP A 88 -8.44 -6.75 -4.86
C TRP A 88 -9.84 -6.14 -4.87
N GLN A 89 -10.29 -5.61 -6.01
CA GLN A 89 -11.64 -5.06 -6.15
C GLN A 89 -12.71 -6.16 -6.07
N GLU A 90 -12.48 -7.31 -6.71
CA GLU A 90 -13.41 -8.45 -6.69
C GLU A 90 -13.58 -9.03 -5.28
N TYR A 91 -12.50 -9.06 -4.50
CA TYR A 91 -12.51 -9.56 -3.12
C TYR A 91 -12.73 -8.47 -2.05
N GLU A 92 -12.99 -7.22 -2.45
CA GLU A 92 -13.17 -6.07 -1.56
C GLU A 92 -11.98 -5.87 -0.57
N ILE A 93 -10.77 -6.22 -1.01
CA ILE A 93 -9.55 -6.12 -0.21
C ILE A 93 -8.99 -4.69 -0.32
N THR A 94 -8.84 -4.03 0.82
CA THR A 94 -8.12 -2.75 0.89
C THR A 94 -6.61 -3.02 1.06
N PRO A 95 -5.75 -2.55 0.15
CA PRO A 95 -4.31 -2.72 0.29
C PRO A 95 -3.77 -1.95 1.51
N SER A 96 -2.69 -2.47 2.10
CA SER A 96 -2.01 -1.78 3.19
C SER A 96 -1.43 -0.44 2.74
N PRO A 97 -1.41 0.58 3.60
CA PRO A 97 -0.70 1.82 3.29
C PRO A 97 0.79 1.56 3.04
N GLN A 98 1.44 2.46 2.31
CA GLN A 98 2.88 2.39 2.11
C GLN A 98 3.60 2.52 3.46
N ALA A 99 4.66 1.73 3.65
CA ALA A 99 5.48 1.78 4.85
C ALA A 99 6.12 3.17 5.00
N ALA A 100 6.22 3.65 6.24
CA ALA A 100 6.98 4.86 6.54
C ALA A 100 8.45 4.66 6.15
N ASP A 101 9.17 5.75 5.84
CA ASP A 101 10.55 5.63 5.33
C ASP A 101 11.49 4.89 6.30
N GLY A 102 11.36 5.10 7.61
CA GLY A 102 12.14 4.35 8.61
C GLY A 102 11.78 2.85 8.68
N GLU A 103 10.49 2.52 8.57
CA GLU A 103 10.02 1.13 8.52
C GLU A 103 10.50 0.44 7.23
N TRP A 104 10.45 1.15 6.11
CA TRP A 104 10.94 0.68 4.82
C TRP A 104 12.44 0.41 4.88
N CYS A 105 13.24 1.34 5.43
CA CYS A 105 14.68 1.18 5.60
C CYS A 105 14.98 -0.09 6.42
N ARG A 106 14.33 -0.25 7.58
CA ARG A 106 14.50 -1.44 8.41
C ARG A 106 14.16 -2.74 7.67
N ARG A 107 13.07 -2.76 6.90
CA ARG A 107 12.68 -3.95 6.11
C ARG A 107 13.73 -4.29 5.07
N VAL A 108 14.22 -3.32 4.32
CA VAL A 108 15.23 -3.53 3.27
C VAL A 108 16.53 -4.08 3.82
N TYR A 109 17.01 -3.57 4.96
CA TYR A 109 18.21 -4.11 5.61
C TYR A 109 18.03 -5.57 6.06
N LEU A 110 16.85 -5.91 6.58
CA LEU A 110 16.53 -7.29 6.98
C LEU A 110 16.37 -8.22 5.77
N ASP A 111 15.74 -7.75 4.70
CA ASP A 111 15.48 -8.55 3.51
C ASP A 111 16.75 -8.81 2.69
N ILE A 112 17.68 -7.85 2.65
CA ILE A 112 18.93 -7.98 1.88
C ILE A 112 20.04 -8.56 2.75
N ILE A 113 20.41 -7.91 3.85
CA ILE A 113 21.60 -8.28 4.64
C ILE A 113 21.24 -9.23 5.80
N GLY A 114 20.00 -9.18 6.29
CA GLY A 114 19.57 -10.00 7.44
C GLY A 114 19.84 -9.38 8.81
N ARG A 115 20.22 -8.09 8.86
CA ARG A 115 20.44 -7.36 10.12
C ARG A 115 19.60 -6.11 10.23
N ILE A 116 19.51 -5.56 11.44
CA ILE A 116 18.88 -4.26 11.70
C ILE A 116 19.90 -3.15 11.34
N PRO A 117 19.47 -2.03 10.72
CA PRO A 117 20.37 -0.90 10.47
C PRO A 117 20.91 -0.30 11.77
N SER A 118 22.12 0.24 11.73
CA SER A 118 22.62 1.05 12.85
C SER A 118 21.89 2.40 12.90
N VAL A 119 21.99 3.11 14.03
CA VAL A 119 21.37 4.44 14.19
C VAL A 119 21.93 5.42 13.15
N GLU A 120 23.24 5.40 12.94
CA GLU A 120 23.93 6.26 11.96
C GLU A 120 23.46 5.99 10.52
N GLU A 121 23.29 4.72 10.15
CA GLU A 121 22.81 4.32 8.82
C GLU A 121 21.35 4.75 8.60
N LEU A 122 20.51 4.60 9.63
CA LEU A 122 19.11 5.03 9.57
C LEU A 122 19.00 6.55 9.46
N ASP A 123 19.76 7.30 10.26
CA ASP A 123 19.77 8.76 10.24
C ASP A 123 20.31 9.30 8.91
N ALA A 124 21.35 8.67 8.35
CA ALA A 124 21.86 9.01 7.03
C ALA A 124 20.78 8.83 5.94
N PHE A 125 20.00 7.75 6.01
CA PHE A 125 18.90 7.52 5.06
C PHE A 125 17.77 8.53 5.23
N LEU A 126 17.36 8.83 6.48
CA LEU A 126 16.26 9.75 6.76
C LEU A 126 16.60 11.21 6.45
N THR A 127 17.87 11.59 6.58
CA THR A 127 18.35 12.96 6.30
C THR A 127 18.56 13.21 4.80
N SER A 128 18.68 12.16 3.98
CA SER A 128 18.86 12.28 2.53
C SER A 128 17.59 12.85 1.86
N GLN A 129 17.75 13.95 1.14
CA GLN A 129 16.69 14.57 0.34
C GLN A 129 16.67 14.10 -1.12
N ASP A 130 17.51 13.11 -1.46
CA ASP A 130 17.56 12.61 -2.83
C ASP A 130 16.24 11.92 -3.22
N PRO A 131 15.69 12.20 -4.42
CA PRO A 131 14.51 11.50 -4.92
C PRO A 131 14.78 10.00 -5.11
N ASP A 132 16.03 9.65 -5.43
CA ASP A 132 16.47 8.27 -5.67
C ASP A 132 17.10 7.60 -4.44
N ARG A 133 16.93 8.17 -3.23
CA ARG A 133 17.58 7.65 -2.01
C ARG A 133 17.32 6.16 -1.76
N LYS A 134 16.12 5.68 -2.10
CA LYS A 134 15.73 4.27 -1.96
C LYS A 134 16.52 3.36 -2.90
N ALA A 135 16.64 3.76 -4.17
CA ALA A 135 17.41 3.01 -5.15
C ALA A 135 18.91 3.03 -4.80
N LYS A 136 19.46 4.19 -4.43
CA LYS A 136 20.86 4.31 -4.00
C LYS A 136 21.17 3.46 -2.77
N LEU A 137 20.29 3.42 -1.77
CA LEU A 137 20.47 2.54 -0.61
C LEU A 137 20.58 1.08 -1.06
N VAL A 138 19.62 0.58 -1.85
CA VAL A 138 19.64 -0.80 -2.33
C VAL A 138 20.91 -1.09 -3.14
N SER A 139 21.34 -0.17 -4.01
CA SER A 139 22.61 -0.31 -4.73
C SER A 139 23.80 -0.38 -3.78
N SER A 140 23.85 0.45 -2.73
CA SER A 140 24.93 0.38 -1.74
C SER A 140 24.95 -0.95 -0.99
N LEU A 141 23.80 -1.47 -0.56
CA LEU A 141 23.75 -2.75 0.19
C LEU A 141 24.17 -3.96 -0.66
N LEU A 142 24.00 -3.89 -1.98
CA LEU A 142 24.32 -4.99 -2.89
C LEU A 142 25.74 -4.94 -3.47
N TYR A 143 26.29 -3.74 -3.68
CA TYR A 143 27.54 -3.56 -4.44
C TYR A 143 28.69 -2.98 -3.62
N ASP A 144 28.44 -2.44 -2.44
CA ASP A 144 29.49 -1.83 -1.62
C ASP A 144 30.23 -2.90 -0.82
N ASP A 145 31.57 -2.89 -0.90
CA ASP A 145 32.43 -3.93 -0.30
C ASP A 145 32.18 -4.10 1.21
N LYS A 146 31.75 -3.01 1.88
CA LYS A 146 31.37 -2.99 3.29
C LYS A 146 30.31 -4.05 3.64
N TYR A 147 29.35 -4.31 2.74
CA TYR A 147 28.20 -5.18 3.03
C TYR A 147 28.30 -6.57 2.39
N ILE A 148 29.24 -6.79 1.47
CA ILE A 148 29.41 -8.07 0.77
C ILE A 148 29.70 -9.21 1.75
N GLU A 149 30.61 -8.98 2.71
CA GLU A 149 30.95 -9.98 3.72
C GLU A 149 29.77 -10.29 4.67
N GLU A 150 29.01 -9.26 5.05
CA GLU A 150 27.82 -9.40 5.90
C GLU A 150 26.73 -10.21 5.18
N TYR A 151 26.48 -9.90 3.91
CA TYR A 151 25.55 -10.64 3.06
C TYR A 151 25.96 -12.11 2.93
N ALA A 152 27.22 -12.37 2.56
CA ALA A 152 27.72 -13.74 2.41
C ALA A 152 27.56 -14.53 3.71
N ARG A 153 27.90 -13.94 4.86
CA ARG A 153 27.75 -14.60 6.17
C ARG A 153 26.31 -14.99 6.50
N ASN A 154 25.32 -14.20 6.07
CA ASN A 154 23.93 -14.45 6.44
C ASN A 154 23.21 -15.45 5.50
N TRP A 155 23.65 -15.58 4.24
CA TRP A 155 22.92 -16.30 3.21
C TRP A 155 23.64 -17.52 2.60
N THR A 156 24.86 -17.84 3.01
CA THR A 156 25.57 -19.08 2.64
C THR A 156 25.64 -20.06 3.80
#